data_AF-A0A238ZX91-F1
#
_entry.id   AF-A0A238ZX91-F1
#
_cell.length_a   1.000
_cell.length_b   1.000
_cell.length_c   1.000
_cell.angle_alpha   90.00
_cell.angle_beta   90.00
_cell.angle_gamma   90.00
#
_symmetry.space_group_name_H-M   'P 1'
#
loop_
_entity.id
_entity.type
_entity.pdbx_description
1 polymer ?
#
loop_
_entity_poly.entity_id
_entity_poly.type
_entity_poly.pdbx_seq_one_letter_code
_entity_poly.pdbx_strand_id
1 'polypeptide(L)'
;MDINIIGVPIYYGADKRGGEYGPEKLRQKELLKILSKNSHQVYDLGNLYVPEVKDYDKFYSHSNLKYLEPIVEVNKNLAHSVYSSLRAESFPLVIGGDHSIALGSISGVSRAYKNFAVIWMDAHGDINTHETSRSGNIHGMPLAKAMNVGYKDLTNIYFEGQKVNPENVFILGARDLDPGEIELIKEMKLNVYSADEINGKGIDTVINQVRVSQHFMKEKFLIGELSKIFNISTDTLRYYDKIGLLKPDYDEVNRYRYYSIEKFFILSRILFLKNLDISLEDIKSYFNNQNTDHLLMLLKNEETEIDIEIHRLMNLKRKITNKINLIEGADQYINEIRIERLSERWGVFIDIENIEDNYEIKNSFKKHEAHFKISSWLNEGQIYTSISKEDILGQRFQRFNYFIEILSRGENVNTQVRVLPENDHACIVYCGSYNKIDHYYKMLIQWIDENGYEIAGDSIEKNIVDYGFSDSEEEYISEIQIPVVLKES
;
A
#
# COMPACT_ATOMS: atom_id res chain seq x y z
N MET A 1 -24.94 19.71 -35.18
CA MET A 1 -23.79 20.37 -34.53
C MET A 1 -23.60 21.72 -35.18
N ASP A 2 -23.06 22.68 -34.44
CA ASP A 2 -22.73 23.99 -34.96
C ASP A 2 -21.30 23.93 -35.50
N ILE A 3 -21.08 24.42 -36.72
CA ILE A 3 -19.79 24.37 -37.42
C ILE A 3 -19.37 25.79 -37.78
N ASN A 4 -18.20 26.21 -37.29
CA ASN A 4 -17.59 27.48 -37.65
C ASN A 4 -16.53 27.24 -38.72
N ILE A 5 -16.75 27.74 -39.94
CA ILE A 5 -15.78 27.66 -41.04
C ILE A 5 -14.81 28.84 -40.89
N ILE A 6 -13.51 28.54 -40.87
CA ILE A 6 -12.44 29.55 -40.79
C ILE A 6 -11.52 29.37 -41.99
N GLY A 7 -11.48 30.35 -42.88
CA GLY A 7 -10.58 30.36 -44.02
C GLY A 7 -9.22 30.97 -43.69
N VAL A 8 -8.14 30.36 -44.16
CA VAL A 8 -6.76 30.84 -43.94
C VAL A 8 -6.00 30.83 -45.27
N PRO A 9 -6.14 31.88 -46.11
CA PRO A 9 -5.58 31.93 -47.45
C PRO A 9 -4.08 32.24 -47.43
N ILE A 10 -3.29 31.41 -46.75
CA ILE A 10 -1.84 31.54 -46.62
C ILE A 10 -1.12 30.54 -47.52
N TYR A 11 -0.01 30.97 -48.13
CA TYR A 11 0.90 30.14 -48.93
C TYR A 11 2.36 30.24 -48.47
N TYR A 12 2.62 31.11 -47.50
CA TYR A 12 3.95 31.46 -47.02
C TYR A 12 4.71 30.29 -46.40
N GLY A 13 4.01 29.35 -45.75
CA GLY A 13 4.65 28.17 -45.19
C GLY A 13 5.34 27.34 -46.26
N ALA A 14 4.70 27.19 -47.42
CA ALA A 14 5.21 26.41 -48.54
C ALA A 14 6.11 27.21 -49.51
N ASP A 15 6.08 28.55 -49.45
CA ASP A 15 6.71 29.45 -50.44
C ASP A 15 6.24 29.12 -51.88
N LYS A 16 4.97 28.73 -52.03
CA LYS A 16 4.37 28.33 -53.31
C LYS A 16 2.92 28.81 -53.43
N ARG A 17 2.70 29.75 -54.36
CA ARG A 17 1.38 30.28 -54.72
C ARG A 17 0.46 29.19 -55.28
N GLY A 18 -0.85 29.40 -55.12
CA GLY A 18 -1.94 28.54 -55.59
C GLY A 18 -2.81 28.01 -54.45
N GLY A 19 -2.20 27.58 -53.35
CA GLY A 19 -2.92 27.01 -52.19
C GLY A 19 -3.83 28.03 -51.51
N GLU A 20 -3.44 29.30 -51.47
CA GLU A 20 -4.18 30.40 -50.86
C GLU A 20 -5.60 30.59 -51.42
N TYR A 21 -5.87 30.14 -52.66
CA TYR A 21 -7.20 30.21 -53.27
C TYR A 21 -8.15 29.10 -52.78
N GLY A 22 -7.64 28.09 -52.06
CA GLY A 22 -8.39 26.92 -51.60
C GLY A 22 -9.65 27.25 -50.80
N PRO A 23 -9.58 28.10 -49.75
CA PRO A 23 -10.75 28.46 -48.95
C PRO A 23 -11.89 29.04 -49.80
N GLU A 24 -11.58 29.99 -50.67
CA GLU A 24 -12.56 30.62 -51.55
C GLU A 24 -13.09 29.65 -52.60
N LYS A 25 -12.23 28.80 -53.15
CA LYS A 25 -12.64 27.82 -54.16
C LYS A 25 -13.61 26.79 -53.60
N LEU A 26 -13.40 26.34 -52.36
CA LEU A 26 -14.31 25.40 -51.70
C LEU A 26 -15.67 26.03 -51.40
N ARG A 27 -15.71 27.31 -50.99
CA ARG A 27 -16.97 28.07 -50.86
C ARG A 27 -17.75 28.11 -52.17
N GLN A 28 -17.07 28.44 -53.28
CA GLN A 28 -17.68 28.46 -54.62
C GLN A 28 -18.19 27.08 -55.08
N LYS A 29 -17.62 25.99 -54.56
CA LYS A 29 -18.05 24.61 -54.83
C LYS A 29 -19.16 24.12 -53.89
N GLU A 30 -19.95 25.06 -53.37
CA GLU A 30 -21.11 24.82 -52.52
C GLU A 30 -20.78 24.11 -51.18
N LEU A 31 -19.58 24.32 -50.60
CA LEU A 31 -19.19 23.69 -49.33
C LEU A 31 -20.23 23.89 -48.22
N LEU A 32 -20.73 25.13 -48.05
CA LEU A 32 -21.72 25.45 -47.01
C LEU A 32 -22.99 24.61 -47.18
N LYS A 33 -23.45 24.45 -48.42
CA LYS A 33 -24.62 23.64 -48.76
C LYS A 33 -24.37 22.15 -48.48
N ILE A 34 -23.15 21.66 -48.75
CA ILE A 34 -22.77 20.27 -48.47
C ILE A 34 -22.80 20.00 -46.96
N LEU A 35 -22.19 20.88 -46.17
CA LEU A 35 -22.14 20.72 -44.71
C LEU A 35 -23.53 20.85 -44.06
N SER A 36 -24.41 21.66 -44.64
CA SER A 36 -25.78 21.86 -44.14
C SER A 36 -26.72 20.67 -44.38
N LYS A 37 -26.36 19.69 -45.23
CA LYS A 37 -27.24 18.56 -45.62
C LYS A 37 -27.56 17.58 -44.48
N ASN A 38 -26.84 17.60 -43.36
CA ASN A 38 -26.99 16.66 -42.23
C ASN A 38 -27.41 17.35 -40.91
N SER A 39 -28.32 18.33 -40.98
CA SER A 39 -28.83 19.06 -39.81
C SER A 39 -27.72 19.77 -39.00
N HIS A 40 -26.68 20.24 -39.68
CA HIS A 40 -25.65 21.08 -39.07
C HIS A 40 -26.00 22.55 -39.28
N GLN A 41 -25.81 23.39 -38.24
CA GLN A 41 -25.83 24.84 -38.39
C GLN A 41 -24.42 25.28 -38.76
N VAL A 42 -24.28 25.98 -39.89
CA VAL A 42 -22.96 26.31 -40.44
C VAL A 42 -22.81 27.82 -40.46
N TYR A 43 -21.79 28.32 -39.77
CA TYR A 43 -21.42 29.73 -39.72
C TYR A 43 -20.09 29.91 -40.45
N ASP A 44 -20.09 30.69 -41.52
CA ASP A 44 -18.86 31.05 -42.23
C ASP A 44 -18.27 32.32 -41.60
N LEU A 45 -17.13 32.16 -40.93
CA LEU A 45 -16.43 33.28 -40.28
C LEU A 45 -15.51 34.03 -41.26
N GLY A 46 -15.53 33.67 -42.55
CA GLY A 46 -14.74 34.32 -43.59
C GLY A 46 -13.28 33.90 -43.58
N ASN A 47 -12.43 34.74 -44.19
CA ASN A 47 -10.99 34.52 -44.24
C ASN A 47 -10.29 35.36 -43.17
N LEU A 48 -9.29 34.77 -42.52
CA LEU A 48 -8.32 35.53 -41.74
C LEU A 48 -7.51 36.44 -42.67
N TYR A 49 -7.20 37.62 -42.15
CA TYR A 49 -6.25 38.53 -42.80
C TYR A 49 -4.86 37.91 -42.82
N VAL A 50 -4.22 37.93 -43.99
CA VAL A 50 -2.83 37.50 -44.19
C VAL A 50 -2.04 38.74 -44.62
N PRO A 51 -1.03 39.18 -43.83
CA PRO A 51 -0.23 40.35 -44.18
C PRO A 51 0.46 40.19 -45.53
N GLU A 52 0.44 41.23 -46.36
CA GLU A 52 1.13 41.20 -47.65
C GLU A 52 2.64 41.41 -47.47
N VAL A 53 3.42 40.35 -47.74
CA VAL A 53 4.88 40.37 -47.74
C VAL A 53 5.40 40.14 -49.14
N LYS A 54 6.38 40.96 -49.55
CA LYS A 54 7.06 40.84 -50.85
C LYS A 54 8.06 39.70 -50.81
N ASP A 55 8.20 38.97 -51.92
CA ASP A 55 9.03 37.75 -51.98
C ASP A 55 10.51 37.99 -51.61
N TYR A 56 11.05 39.19 -51.84
CA TYR A 56 12.43 39.53 -51.46
C TYR A 56 12.63 39.74 -49.95
N ASP A 57 11.55 39.97 -49.20
CA ASP A 57 11.56 40.16 -47.74
C ASP A 57 11.31 38.83 -46.98
N LYS A 58 11.28 37.69 -47.68
CA LYS A 58 10.92 36.41 -47.06
C LYS A 58 11.83 35.95 -45.93
N PHE A 59 13.06 36.45 -45.83
CA PHE A 59 13.97 36.14 -44.71
C PHE A 59 14.17 37.33 -43.75
N TYR A 60 13.34 38.37 -43.83
CA TYR A 60 13.50 39.60 -43.05
C TYR A 60 13.59 39.33 -41.53
N SER A 61 12.71 38.47 -41.01
CA SER A 61 12.62 38.17 -39.58
C SER A 61 13.53 37.03 -39.11
N HIS A 62 14.15 36.26 -40.01
CA HIS A 62 15.08 35.17 -39.65
C HIS A 62 15.92 34.74 -40.85
N SER A 63 17.21 34.44 -40.63
CA SER A 63 18.17 34.03 -41.66
C SER A 63 17.92 32.67 -42.34
N ASN A 64 16.93 31.89 -41.88
CA ASN A 64 16.71 30.50 -42.33
C ASN A 64 15.22 30.11 -42.36
N LEU A 65 14.35 30.84 -41.68
CA LEU A 65 12.90 30.58 -41.68
C LEU A 65 12.20 31.61 -42.56
N LYS A 66 11.57 31.13 -43.63
CA LYS A 66 10.85 32.01 -44.56
C LYS A 66 9.55 32.51 -43.95
N TYR A 67 9.25 33.79 -44.15
CA TYR A 67 8.01 34.47 -43.76
C TYR A 67 7.63 34.22 -42.28
N LEU A 68 8.61 34.11 -41.39
CA LEU A 68 8.37 33.73 -39.98
C LEU A 68 7.37 34.67 -39.29
N GLU A 69 7.57 35.98 -39.39
CA GLU A 69 6.69 36.98 -38.75
C GLU A 69 5.21 36.88 -39.19
N PRO A 70 4.86 36.96 -40.50
CA PRO A 70 3.46 36.86 -40.92
C PRO A 70 2.85 35.48 -40.62
N ILE A 71 3.64 34.39 -40.66
CA ILE A 71 3.16 33.06 -40.28
C ILE A 71 2.81 33.01 -38.79
N VAL A 72 3.65 33.57 -37.91
CA VAL A 72 3.39 33.64 -36.47
C VAL A 72 2.15 34.50 -36.19
N GLU A 73 2.00 35.64 -36.85
CA GLU A 73 0.84 36.53 -36.69
C GLU A 73 -0.47 35.83 -37.09
N VAL A 74 -0.53 35.28 -38.31
CA VAL A 74 -1.71 34.58 -38.82
C VAL A 74 -2.09 33.42 -37.92
N ASN A 75 -1.11 32.66 -37.42
CA ASN A 75 -1.37 31.52 -36.55
C ASN A 75 -1.77 31.89 -35.13
N LYS A 76 -1.34 33.04 -34.59
CA LYS A 76 -1.88 33.59 -33.32
C LYS A 76 -3.37 33.94 -33.49
N ASN A 77 -3.74 34.57 -34.60
CA ASN A 77 -5.13 34.91 -34.91
C ASN A 77 -6.00 33.67 -35.15
N LEU A 78 -5.45 32.68 -35.86
CA LEU A 78 -6.11 31.38 -36.08
C LEU A 78 -6.33 30.64 -34.76
N ALA A 79 -5.31 30.56 -33.90
CA ALA A 79 -5.42 29.92 -32.59
C ALA A 79 -6.52 30.56 -31.75
N HIS A 80 -6.61 31.90 -31.75
CA HIS A 80 -7.68 32.60 -31.06
C HIS A 80 -9.06 32.30 -31.63
N SER A 81 -9.19 32.22 -32.97
CA SER A 81 -10.46 31.92 -33.65
C SER A 81 -10.94 30.50 -33.39
N VAL A 82 -10.02 29.52 -33.41
CA VAL A 82 -10.29 28.12 -33.07
C VAL A 82 -10.67 27.98 -31.61
N TYR A 83 -9.90 28.59 -30.70
CA TYR A 83 -10.21 28.62 -29.27
C TYR A 83 -11.62 29.18 -29.02
N SER A 84 -11.95 30.32 -29.63
CA SER A 84 -13.25 30.98 -29.47
C SER A 84 -14.39 30.12 -30.00
N SER A 85 -14.21 29.47 -31.15
CA SER A 85 -15.20 28.53 -31.71
C SER A 85 -15.49 27.36 -30.76
N LEU A 86 -14.43 26.75 -30.21
CA LEU A 86 -14.56 25.65 -29.26
C LEU A 86 -15.21 26.09 -27.94
N ARG A 87 -14.94 27.32 -27.48
CA ARG A 87 -15.58 27.89 -26.28
C ARG A 87 -17.03 28.28 -26.50
N ALA A 88 -17.43 28.49 -27.74
CA ALA A 88 -18.82 28.67 -28.15
C ALA A 88 -19.51 27.34 -28.51
N GLU A 89 -18.96 26.20 -28.08
CA GLU A 89 -19.49 24.84 -28.34
C GLU A 89 -19.69 24.52 -29.83
N SER A 90 -18.96 25.21 -30.70
CA SER A 90 -18.99 25.04 -32.15
C SER A 90 -17.75 24.30 -32.64
N PHE A 91 -17.91 23.42 -33.61
CA PHE A 91 -16.82 22.69 -34.25
C PHE A 91 -16.08 23.58 -35.26
N PRO A 92 -14.79 23.88 -35.06
CA PRO A 92 -14.03 24.69 -36.01
C PRO A 92 -13.58 23.85 -37.21
N LEU A 93 -14.10 24.17 -38.41
CA LEU A 93 -13.58 23.65 -39.67
C LEU A 93 -12.62 24.68 -40.28
N VAL A 94 -11.32 24.43 -40.12
CA VAL A 94 -10.26 25.28 -40.68
C VAL A 94 -9.94 24.83 -42.09
N ILE A 95 -9.96 25.76 -43.04
CA ILE A 95 -9.59 25.53 -44.43
C ILE A 95 -8.44 26.47 -44.72
N GLY A 96 -7.24 25.94 -44.94
CA GLY A 96 -6.07 26.78 -45.25
C GLY A 96 -5.42 26.45 -46.58
N GLY A 97 -4.47 27.29 -46.96
CA GLY A 97 -3.71 27.13 -48.21
C GLY A 97 -2.46 26.26 -48.09
N ASP A 98 -1.92 26.07 -46.89
CA ASP A 98 -0.75 25.22 -46.63
C ASP A 98 -0.75 24.66 -45.18
N HIS A 99 0.18 23.76 -44.84
CA HIS A 99 0.21 23.08 -43.53
C HIS A 99 0.62 23.98 -42.37
N SER A 100 1.20 25.17 -42.60
CA SER A 100 1.61 26.06 -41.52
C SER A 100 0.45 26.48 -40.62
N ILE A 101 -0.79 26.41 -41.11
CA ILE A 101 -2.02 26.64 -40.34
C ILE A 101 -2.21 25.67 -39.16
N ALA A 102 -1.51 24.54 -39.17
CA ALA A 102 -1.54 23.57 -38.08
C ALA A 102 -0.95 24.16 -36.79
N LEU A 103 -0.02 25.12 -36.91
CA LEU A 103 0.53 25.85 -35.77
C LEU A 103 -0.56 26.55 -34.96
N GLY A 104 -1.45 27.27 -35.64
CA GLY A 104 -2.54 28.02 -35.02
C GLY A 104 -3.68 27.10 -34.61
N SER A 105 -4.11 26.19 -35.48
CA SER A 105 -5.25 25.31 -35.20
C SER A 105 -4.99 24.38 -34.00
N ILE A 106 -3.83 23.72 -33.93
CA ILE A 106 -3.47 22.87 -32.78
C ILE A 106 -3.32 23.72 -31.51
N SER A 107 -2.72 24.91 -31.61
CA SER A 107 -2.58 25.80 -30.44
C SER A 107 -3.93 26.27 -29.89
N GLY A 108 -4.91 26.55 -30.75
CA GLY A 108 -6.27 26.91 -30.34
C GLY A 108 -6.98 25.76 -29.62
N VAL A 109 -6.87 24.54 -30.17
CA VAL A 109 -7.41 23.32 -29.53
C VAL A 109 -6.74 23.07 -28.18
N SER A 110 -5.42 23.19 -28.11
CA SER A 110 -4.65 22.98 -26.88
C SER A 110 -5.02 23.97 -25.77
N ARG A 111 -5.33 25.22 -26.14
CA ARG A 111 -5.86 26.19 -25.17
C ARG A 111 -7.28 25.83 -24.69
N ALA A 112 -8.09 25.21 -25.55
CA ALA A 112 -9.44 24.78 -25.22
C ALA A 112 -9.45 23.51 -24.34
N TYR A 113 -8.58 22.55 -24.64
CA TYR A 113 -8.54 21.24 -24.02
C TYR A 113 -7.13 20.84 -23.62
N LYS A 114 -6.96 20.42 -22.37
CA LYS A 114 -5.66 19.91 -21.88
C LYS A 114 -5.29 18.54 -22.44
N ASN A 115 -6.30 17.76 -22.86
CA ASN A 115 -6.09 16.39 -23.32
C ASN A 115 -6.90 16.17 -24.61
N PHE A 116 -6.18 16.16 -25.71
CA PHE A 116 -6.67 15.90 -27.06
C PHE A 116 -5.58 15.17 -27.83
N ALA A 117 -5.96 14.60 -28.97
CA ALA A 117 -5.03 13.95 -29.89
C ALA A 117 -5.02 14.64 -31.24
N VAL A 118 -3.89 14.52 -31.93
CA VAL A 118 -3.72 15.01 -33.30
C VAL A 118 -3.61 13.79 -34.21
N ILE A 119 -4.55 13.67 -35.14
CA ILE A 119 -4.48 12.69 -36.22
C ILE A 119 -4.00 13.46 -37.46
N TRP A 120 -2.76 13.22 -37.86
CA TRP A 120 -2.11 13.86 -39.00
C TRP A 120 -2.17 12.92 -40.20
N MET A 121 -3.00 13.25 -41.19
CA MET A 121 -3.18 12.44 -42.39
C MET A 121 -2.40 13.07 -43.55
N ASP A 122 -1.13 12.71 -43.69
CA ASP A 122 -0.25 13.24 -44.75
C ASP A 122 0.79 12.20 -45.19
N ALA A 123 1.37 12.41 -46.38
CA ALA A 123 2.49 11.63 -46.88
C ALA A 123 3.81 11.95 -46.15
N HIS A 124 3.95 13.17 -45.62
CA HIS A 124 5.10 13.65 -44.87
C HIS A 124 4.80 13.69 -43.37
N GLY A 125 5.86 13.77 -42.55
CA GLY A 125 5.72 13.86 -41.10
C GLY A 125 5.35 15.26 -40.63
N ASP A 126 5.82 16.29 -41.34
CA ASP A 126 5.73 17.70 -40.96
C ASP A 126 6.28 17.98 -39.55
N ILE A 127 7.31 17.22 -39.18
CA ILE A 127 8.00 17.26 -37.88
C ILE A 127 9.47 17.71 -38.01
N ASN A 128 9.82 18.39 -39.10
CA ASN A 128 11.15 19.00 -39.21
C ASN A 128 11.33 20.15 -38.21
N THR A 129 12.59 20.41 -37.86
CA THR A 129 12.98 21.62 -37.13
C THR A 129 13.65 22.62 -38.08
N HIS A 130 13.92 23.83 -37.57
CA HIS A 130 14.70 24.83 -38.28
C HIS A 130 16.16 24.42 -38.55
N GLU A 131 16.65 23.36 -37.89
CA GLU A 131 18.00 22.83 -38.08
C GLU A 131 18.02 21.66 -39.07
N THR A 132 16.97 20.84 -39.08
CA THR A 132 16.88 19.67 -39.98
C THR A 132 16.36 20.03 -41.37
N SER A 133 15.54 21.08 -41.49
CA SER A 133 15.00 21.52 -42.77
C SER A 133 16.06 22.20 -43.64
N ARG A 134 16.17 21.75 -44.89
CA ARG A 134 17.07 22.33 -45.90
C ARG A 134 16.45 23.49 -46.70
N SER A 135 15.12 23.62 -46.68
CA SER A 135 14.39 24.58 -47.53
C SER A 135 14.03 25.89 -46.82
N GLY A 136 14.04 25.89 -45.48
CA GLY A 136 13.57 27.00 -44.66
C GLY A 136 12.04 27.20 -44.68
N ASN A 137 11.30 26.27 -45.30
CA ASN A 137 9.84 26.31 -45.39
C ASN A 137 9.23 25.82 -44.07
N ILE A 138 8.47 26.68 -43.40
CA ILE A 138 7.81 26.35 -42.13
C ILE A 138 6.71 25.30 -42.31
N HIS A 139 6.21 25.09 -43.53
CA HIS A 139 5.21 24.07 -43.88
C HIS A 139 5.52 22.67 -43.34
N GLY A 140 6.80 22.26 -43.37
CA GLY A 140 7.24 20.92 -42.94
C GLY A 140 7.56 20.80 -41.44
N MET A 141 7.28 21.83 -40.65
CA MET A 141 7.61 21.91 -39.23
C MET A 141 6.45 21.89 -38.22
N PRO A 142 5.16 22.13 -38.55
CA PRO A 142 4.14 22.45 -37.55
C PRO A 142 3.97 21.44 -36.43
N LEU A 143 4.07 20.15 -36.73
CA LEU A 143 3.77 19.10 -35.77
C LEU A 143 4.90 18.96 -34.73
N ALA A 144 6.16 19.12 -35.15
CA ALA A 144 7.29 19.24 -34.21
C ALA A 144 7.13 20.44 -33.28
N LYS A 145 6.64 21.58 -33.79
CA LYS A 145 6.41 22.77 -32.95
C LYS A 145 5.30 22.56 -31.94
N ALA A 146 4.22 21.90 -32.34
CA ALA A 146 3.14 21.53 -31.43
C ALA A 146 3.65 20.64 -30.28
N MET A 147 4.63 19.78 -30.54
CA MET A 147 5.31 18.94 -29.54
C MET A 147 6.40 19.67 -28.74
N ASN A 148 6.58 20.98 -28.96
CA ASN A 148 7.57 21.86 -28.33
C ASN A 148 9.02 21.67 -28.83
N VAL A 149 9.22 21.33 -30.11
CA VAL A 149 10.55 21.06 -30.68
C VAL A 149 10.97 22.13 -31.69
N GLY A 150 12.05 22.85 -31.38
CA GLY A 150 12.76 23.80 -32.24
C GLY A 150 12.43 25.27 -31.97
N TYR A 151 12.51 26.15 -32.98
CA TYR A 151 12.51 27.61 -32.77
C TYR A 151 11.34 28.16 -31.93
N LYS A 152 11.68 29.00 -30.93
CA LYS A 152 10.77 29.44 -29.87
C LYS A 152 9.53 30.19 -30.36
N ASP A 153 9.68 31.04 -31.37
CA ASP A 153 8.54 31.84 -31.87
C ASP A 153 7.47 30.97 -32.52
N LEU A 154 7.85 29.77 -32.98
CA LEU A 154 6.93 28.79 -33.54
C LEU A 154 6.37 27.84 -32.46
N THR A 155 7.14 27.47 -31.44
CA THR A 155 6.65 26.62 -30.35
C THR A 155 5.72 27.39 -29.40
N ASN A 156 5.91 28.71 -29.24
CA ASN A 156 5.15 29.56 -28.34
C ASN A 156 3.97 30.29 -29.01
N ILE A 157 3.47 29.78 -30.14
CA ILE A 157 2.27 30.34 -30.78
C ILE A 157 1.10 30.30 -29.80
N TYR A 158 0.43 31.45 -29.67
CA TYR A 158 -0.70 31.73 -28.79
C TYR A 158 -0.41 31.71 -27.28
N PHE A 159 0.41 30.77 -26.78
CA PHE A 159 0.90 30.73 -25.40
C PHE A 159 2.20 29.92 -25.33
N GLU A 160 2.97 30.05 -24.25
CA GLU A 160 4.26 29.37 -24.09
C GLU A 160 4.12 27.85 -23.82
N GLY A 161 5.05 27.07 -24.35
CA GLY A 161 5.21 25.64 -24.04
C GLY A 161 4.49 24.67 -24.97
N GLN A 162 4.46 23.39 -24.58
CA GLN A 162 3.93 22.30 -25.41
C GLN A 162 2.43 22.42 -25.69
N LYS A 163 2.04 22.13 -26.94
CA LYS A 163 0.64 22.15 -27.39
C LYS A 163 0.01 20.77 -27.40
N VAL A 164 0.75 19.73 -27.77
CA VAL A 164 0.29 18.34 -27.76
C VAL A 164 1.39 17.43 -27.20
N ASN A 165 1.00 16.45 -26.39
CA ASN A 165 1.93 15.40 -25.94
C ASN A 165 2.29 14.51 -27.14
N PRO A 166 3.59 14.24 -27.42
CA PRO A 166 4.02 13.33 -28.48
C PRO A 166 3.27 11.99 -28.55
N GLU A 167 2.91 11.40 -27.40
CA GLU A 167 2.17 10.13 -27.35
C GLU A 167 0.74 10.20 -27.94
N ASN A 168 0.18 11.42 -28.03
CA ASN A 168 -1.16 11.69 -28.56
C ASN A 168 -1.13 12.17 -30.02
N VAL A 169 0.04 12.10 -30.68
CA VAL A 169 0.20 12.40 -32.09
C VAL A 169 0.22 11.09 -32.88
N PHE A 170 -0.64 11.02 -33.91
CA PHE A 170 -0.81 9.86 -34.78
C PHE A 170 -0.65 10.31 -36.24
N ILE A 171 0.47 9.93 -36.88
CA ILE A 171 0.75 10.24 -38.29
C ILE A 171 0.28 9.05 -39.13
N LEU A 172 -0.64 9.27 -40.06
CA LEU A 172 -1.26 8.25 -40.90
C LEU A 172 -0.93 8.51 -42.37
N GLY A 173 -0.32 7.52 -43.04
CA GLY A 173 -0.01 7.57 -44.46
C GLY A 173 1.41 8.02 -44.78
N ALA A 174 2.28 8.12 -43.76
CA ALA A 174 3.66 8.55 -43.94
C ALA A 174 4.38 7.63 -44.95
N ARG A 175 5.04 8.25 -45.93
CA ARG A 175 5.82 7.55 -46.96
C ARG A 175 7.03 8.33 -47.45
N ASP A 176 7.08 9.63 -47.16
CA ASP A 176 8.18 10.51 -47.54
C ASP A 176 8.64 11.28 -46.30
N LEU A 177 9.63 10.72 -45.60
CA LEU A 177 10.16 11.25 -44.34
C LEU A 177 11.61 11.63 -44.51
N ASP A 178 11.96 12.85 -44.11
CA ASP A 178 13.35 13.29 -44.08
C ASP A 178 14.15 12.54 -42.99
N PRO A 179 15.48 12.38 -43.12
CA PRO A 179 16.31 11.72 -42.10
C PRO A 179 16.13 12.29 -40.69
N GLY A 180 15.98 13.61 -40.55
CA GLY A 180 15.75 14.27 -39.26
C GLY A 180 14.38 13.95 -38.67
N GLU A 181 13.36 13.77 -39.50
CA GLU A 181 12.02 13.35 -39.05
C GLU A 181 12.04 11.91 -38.55
N ILE A 182 12.74 11.00 -39.25
CA ILE A 182 12.91 9.60 -38.84
C ILE A 182 13.60 9.52 -37.48
N GLU A 183 14.61 10.36 -37.24
CA GLU A 183 15.32 10.41 -35.96
C GLU A 183 14.41 10.89 -34.83
N LEU A 184 13.65 11.97 -35.07
CA LEU A 184 12.71 12.51 -34.10
C LEU A 184 11.56 11.54 -33.77
N ILE A 185 11.05 10.79 -34.77
CA ILE A 185 10.06 9.73 -34.56
C ILE A 185 10.56 8.68 -33.57
N LYS A 186 11.84 8.28 -33.70
CA LYS A 186 12.45 7.28 -32.81
C LYS A 186 12.69 7.84 -31.42
N GLU A 187 13.22 9.06 -31.33
CA GLU A 187 13.50 9.74 -30.06
C GLU A 187 12.23 9.93 -29.24
N MET A 188 11.17 10.44 -29.87
CA MET A 188 9.91 10.76 -29.21
C MET A 188 8.91 9.60 -29.18
N LYS A 189 9.24 8.46 -29.81
CA LYS A 189 8.39 7.27 -29.93
C LYS A 189 7.01 7.60 -30.49
N LEU A 190 6.97 8.37 -31.58
CA LEU A 190 5.71 8.82 -32.20
C LEU A 190 4.93 7.66 -32.81
N ASN A 191 3.60 7.75 -32.79
CA ASN A 191 2.75 6.80 -33.47
C ASN A 191 2.70 7.14 -34.97
N VAL A 192 3.43 6.38 -35.79
CA VAL A 192 3.49 6.59 -37.23
C VAL A 192 3.05 5.32 -37.94
N TYR A 193 2.06 5.45 -38.81
CA TYR A 193 1.51 4.38 -39.64
C TYR A 193 1.82 4.72 -41.09
N SER A 194 2.69 3.93 -41.71
CA SER A 194 3.09 4.19 -43.09
C SER A 194 1.97 3.88 -44.08
N ALA A 195 2.07 4.41 -45.30
CA ALA A 195 1.13 4.07 -46.36
C ALA A 195 1.10 2.55 -46.64
N ASP A 196 2.26 1.89 -46.61
CA ASP A 196 2.37 0.43 -46.80
C ASP A 196 1.73 -0.34 -45.65
N GLU A 197 1.87 0.15 -44.42
CA GLU A 197 1.25 -0.46 -43.24
C GLU A 197 -0.28 -0.36 -43.30
N ILE A 198 -0.81 0.80 -43.68
CA ILE A 198 -2.25 1.01 -43.87
C ILE A 198 -2.78 0.11 -44.99
N ASN A 199 -2.07 0.02 -46.11
CA ASN A 199 -2.46 -0.85 -47.23
C ASN A 199 -2.43 -2.34 -46.84
N GLY A 200 -1.47 -2.76 -46.02
CA GLY A 200 -1.34 -4.15 -45.57
C GLY A 200 -2.35 -4.56 -44.49
N LYS A 201 -2.64 -3.68 -43.53
CA LYS A 201 -3.52 -3.97 -42.38
C LYS A 201 -4.99 -3.58 -42.59
N GLY A 202 -5.25 -2.71 -43.56
CA GLY A 202 -6.55 -2.07 -43.79
C GLY A 202 -6.75 -0.84 -42.90
N ILE A 203 -7.41 0.19 -43.45
CA ILE A 203 -7.65 1.46 -42.76
C ILE A 203 -8.50 1.30 -41.51
N ASP A 204 -9.48 0.38 -41.51
CA ASP A 204 -10.34 0.12 -40.35
C ASP A 204 -9.55 -0.40 -39.15
N THR A 205 -8.56 -1.29 -39.39
CA THR A 205 -7.67 -1.81 -38.36
C THR A 205 -6.83 -0.69 -37.75
N VAL A 206 -6.27 0.18 -38.58
CA VAL A 206 -5.45 1.31 -38.12
C VAL A 206 -6.29 2.33 -37.35
N ILE A 207 -7.48 2.66 -37.83
CA ILE A 207 -8.43 3.54 -37.11
C ILE A 207 -8.81 2.93 -35.76
N ASN A 208 -9.07 1.62 -35.69
CA ASN A 208 -9.36 0.95 -34.43
C ASN A 208 -8.16 1.00 -33.47
N GLN A 209 -6.93 0.85 -33.95
CA GLN A 209 -5.72 1.02 -33.12
C GLN A 209 -5.60 2.45 -32.58
N VAL A 210 -5.83 3.48 -33.41
CA VAL A 210 -5.84 4.88 -32.96
C VAL A 210 -6.93 5.14 -31.91
N ARG A 211 -8.15 4.60 -32.12
CA ARG A 211 -9.27 4.73 -31.16
C ARG A 211 -8.98 4.03 -29.83
N VAL A 212 -8.43 2.80 -29.88
CA VAL A 212 -8.03 2.02 -28.70
C VAL A 212 -6.97 2.78 -27.91
N SER A 213 -5.93 3.29 -28.57
CA SER A 213 -4.86 4.06 -27.90
C SER A 213 -5.39 5.30 -27.15
N GLN A 214 -6.44 5.97 -27.64
CA GLN A 214 -7.02 7.15 -26.99
C GLN A 214 -8.01 6.82 -25.85
N HIS A 215 -8.72 5.70 -25.93
CA HIS A 215 -9.69 5.28 -24.91
C HIS A 215 -9.02 4.49 -23.77
N PHE A 216 -7.94 3.75 -24.06
CA PHE A 216 -7.30 2.84 -23.11
C PHE A 216 -6.41 3.54 -22.07
N MET A 217 -5.81 4.69 -22.38
CA MET A 217 -4.93 5.39 -21.43
C MET A 217 -5.66 6.12 -20.29
N LYS A 218 -6.99 6.24 -20.34
CA LYS A 218 -7.77 7.03 -19.35
C LYS A 218 -8.47 6.21 -18.27
N GLU A 219 -8.67 4.91 -18.45
CA GLU A 219 -9.59 4.13 -17.58
C GLU A 219 -9.01 2.82 -17.02
N LYS A 220 -7.71 2.56 -17.24
CA LYS A 220 -7.07 1.29 -16.86
C LYS A 220 -5.79 1.56 -16.07
N PHE A 221 -5.58 0.74 -15.04
CA PHE A 221 -4.35 0.71 -14.27
C PHE A 221 -3.53 -0.52 -14.66
N LEU A 222 -2.27 -0.34 -15.01
CA LEU A 222 -1.31 -1.43 -15.13
C LEU A 222 -1.03 -2.04 -13.75
N ILE A 223 -0.64 -3.32 -13.71
CA ILE A 223 -0.27 -4.00 -12.46
C ILE A 223 0.79 -3.24 -11.66
N GLY A 224 1.75 -2.59 -12.34
CA GLY A 224 2.79 -1.79 -11.70
C GLY A 224 2.27 -0.47 -11.11
N GLU A 225 1.22 0.10 -11.69
CA GLU A 225 0.59 1.32 -11.17
C GLU A 225 -0.22 1.02 -9.92
N LEU A 226 -1.08 -0.02 -9.95
CA LEU A 226 -1.80 -0.47 -8.76
C LEU A 226 -0.87 -0.86 -7.62
N SER A 227 0.21 -1.58 -7.94
CA SER A 227 1.24 -1.96 -6.97
C SER A 227 1.81 -0.74 -6.24
N LYS A 228 2.12 0.34 -6.98
CA LYS A 228 2.59 1.60 -6.40
C LYS A 228 1.53 2.34 -5.59
N ILE A 229 0.30 2.44 -6.12
CA ILE A 229 -0.78 3.20 -5.47
C ILE A 229 -1.18 2.58 -4.13
N PHE A 230 -1.34 1.26 -4.09
CA PHE A 230 -1.75 0.54 -2.90
C PHE A 230 -0.58 0.08 -2.02
N ASN A 231 0.66 0.37 -2.42
CA ASN A 231 1.87 -0.04 -1.73
C ASN A 231 1.94 -1.57 -1.46
N ILE A 232 1.64 -2.37 -2.50
CA ILE A 232 1.71 -3.83 -2.47
C ILE A 232 2.60 -4.34 -3.59
N SER A 233 3.19 -5.53 -3.44
CA SER A 233 4.01 -6.12 -4.50
C SER A 233 3.16 -6.53 -5.70
N THR A 234 3.75 -6.48 -6.91
CA THR A 234 3.10 -7.02 -8.10
C THR A 234 2.84 -8.53 -7.98
N ASP A 235 3.64 -9.25 -7.18
CA ASP A 235 3.42 -10.67 -6.87
C ASP A 235 2.19 -10.92 -6.00
N THR A 236 1.83 -9.98 -5.12
CA THR A 236 0.56 -10.04 -4.36
C THR A 236 -0.63 -10.01 -5.30
N LEU A 237 -0.63 -9.10 -6.28
CA LEU A 237 -1.67 -9.02 -7.30
C LEU A 237 -1.72 -10.29 -8.18
N ARG A 238 -0.55 -10.85 -8.53
CA ARG A 238 -0.47 -12.15 -9.25
C ARG A 238 -1.00 -13.30 -8.40
N TYR A 239 -0.80 -13.26 -7.09
CA TYR A 239 -1.33 -14.26 -6.18
C TYR A 239 -2.85 -14.16 -6.07
N TYR A 240 -3.41 -12.94 -5.97
CA TYR A 240 -4.86 -12.72 -5.98
C TYR A 240 -5.51 -13.21 -7.28
N ASP A 241 -4.84 -13.01 -8.43
CA ASP A 241 -5.23 -13.60 -9.72
C ASP A 241 -5.25 -15.14 -9.64
N LYS A 242 -4.15 -15.74 -9.15
CA LYS A 242 -3.99 -17.20 -9.02
C LYS A 242 -5.07 -17.85 -8.15
N ILE A 243 -5.42 -17.25 -7.01
CA ILE A 243 -6.46 -17.78 -6.12
C ILE A 243 -7.87 -17.39 -6.57
N GLY A 244 -8.02 -16.58 -7.62
CA GLY A 244 -9.30 -16.12 -8.16
C GLY A 244 -10.00 -15.09 -7.27
N LEU A 245 -9.27 -14.36 -6.43
CA LEU A 245 -9.81 -13.30 -5.57
C LEU A 245 -9.95 -11.97 -6.32
N LEU A 246 -8.98 -11.63 -7.16
CA LEU A 246 -9.03 -10.46 -8.05
C LEU A 246 -8.39 -10.82 -9.39
N LYS A 247 -9.20 -10.99 -10.42
CA LYS A 247 -8.70 -11.32 -11.76
C LYS A 247 -8.34 -10.05 -12.53
N PRO A 248 -7.17 -9.97 -13.17
CA PRO A 248 -6.85 -8.89 -14.11
C PRO A 248 -7.68 -9.05 -15.38
N ASP A 249 -7.80 -7.97 -16.14
CA ASP A 249 -8.11 -8.07 -17.56
C ASP A 249 -6.80 -8.17 -18.34
N TYR A 250 -6.86 -8.75 -19.54
CA TYR A 250 -5.70 -8.90 -20.40
C TYR A 250 -5.82 -8.00 -21.61
N ASP A 251 -4.74 -7.32 -21.93
CA ASP A 251 -4.63 -6.56 -23.17
C ASP A 251 -4.61 -7.55 -24.35
N GLU A 252 -5.45 -7.30 -25.34
CA GLU A 252 -5.64 -8.20 -26.49
C GLU A 252 -4.37 -8.31 -27.36
N VAL A 253 -3.48 -7.31 -27.32
CA VAL A 253 -2.31 -7.21 -28.19
C VAL A 253 -1.07 -7.77 -27.51
N ASN A 254 -0.76 -7.31 -26.28
CA ASN A 254 0.50 -7.62 -25.60
C ASN A 254 0.33 -8.59 -24.42
N ARG A 255 -0.92 -9.01 -24.12
CA ARG A 255 -1.28 -9.91 -23.01
C ARG A 255 -0.83 -9.42 -21.63
N TYR A 256 -0.55 -8.13 -21.46
CA TYR A 256 -0.25 -7.55 -20.15
C TYR A 256 -1.51 -7.49 -19.28
N ARG A 257 -1.30 -7.59 -17.96
CA ARG A 257 -2.36 -7.44 -16.96
C ARG A 257 -2.70 -5.97 -16.76
N TYR A 258 -3.97 -5.63 -16.88
CA TYR A 258 -4.52 -4.35 -16.48
C TYR A 258 -5.78 -4.52 -15.63
N TYR A 259 -6.19 -3.44 -15.00
CA TYR A 259 -7.32 -3.42 -14.07
C TYR A 259 -8.18 -2.20 -14.36
N SER A 260 -9.48 -2.39 -14.50
CA SER A 260 -10.45 -1.31 -14.60
C SER A 260 -10.57 -0.54 -13.28
N ILE A 261 -11.21 0.63 -13.34
CA ILE A 261 -11.56 1.41 -12.15
C ILE A 261 -12.47 0.65 -11.17
N GLU A 262 -13.32 -0.26 -11.66
CA GLU A 262 -14.12 -1.13 -10.80
C GLU A 262 -13.22 -2.07 -9.98
N LYS A 263 -12.24 -2.70 -10.64
CA LYS A 263 -11.27 -3.58 -9.98
C LYS A 263 -10.38 -2.85 -8.99
N PHE A 264 -10.10 -1.57 -9.23
CA PHE A 264 -9.44 -0.70 -8.24
C PHE A 264 -10.23 -0.64 -6.92
N PHE A 265 -11.54 -0.41 -6.98
CA PHE A 265 -12.38 -0.38 -5.77
C PHE A 265 -12.54 -1.75 -5.10
N ILE A 266 -12.60 -2.82 -5.89
CA ILE A 266 -12.59 -4.20 -5.35
C ILE A 266 -11.29 -4.46 -4.58
N LEU A 267 -10.13 -4.11 -5.16
CA LEU A 267 -8.83 -4.24 -4.50
C LEU A 267 -8.77 -3.43 -3.20
N SER A 268 -9.25 -2.18 -3.20
CA SER A 268 -9.29 -1.36 -1.99
C SER A 268 -10.05 -2.04 -0.84
N ARG A 269 -11.18 -2.71 -1.14
CA ARG A 269 -11.97 -3.45 -0.15
C ARG A 269 -11.29 -4.73 0.32
N ILE A 270 -10.64 -5.47 -0.59
CA ILE A 270 -9.83 -6.64 -0.24
C ILE A 270 -8.73 -6.25 0.74
N LEU A 271 -8.02 -5.16 0.46
CA LEU A 271 -6.94 -4.68 1.31
C LEU A 271 -7.45 -4.17 2.66
N PHE A 272 -8.60 -3.49 2.69
CA PHE A 272 -9.25 -3.10 3.94
C PHE A 272 -9.50 -4.33 4.84
N LEU A 273 -10.18 -5.36 4.31
CA LEU A 273 -10.46 -6.58 5.08
C LEU A 273 -9.19 -7.31 5.47
N LYS A 274 -8.19 -7.37 4.58
CA LYS A 274 -6.91 -8.03 4.89
C LYS A 274 -6.11 -7.32 5.98
N ASN A 275 -6.23 -5.99 6.07
CA ASN A 275 -5.61 -5.18 7.12
C ASN A 275 -6.29 -5.34 8.49
N LEU A 276 -7.48 -5.95 8.53
CA LEU A 276 -8.14 -6.39 9.77
C LEU A 276 -7.75 -7.84 10.12
N ASP A 277 -6.67 -8.36 9.55
CA ASP A 277 -6.19 -9.74 9.70
C ASP A 277 -7.11 -10.87 9.22
N ILE A 278 -8.30 -10.55 8.71
CA ILE A 278 -9.22 -11.51 8.06
C ILE A 278 -8.49 -12.33 6.98
N SER A 279 -8.74 -13.64 6.98
CA SER A 279 -8.08 -14.58 6.07
C SER A 279 -8.49 -14.34 4.60
N LEU A 280 -7.59 -14.64 3.66
CA LEU A 280 -7.92 -14.52 2.22
C LEU A 280 -9.03 -15.48 1.79
N GLU A 281 -9.22 -16.58 2.50
CA GLU A 281 -10.29 -17.55 2.26
C GLU A 281 -11.66 -16.96 2.62
N ASP A 282 -11.76 -16.32 3.78
CA ASP A 282 -12.98 -15.64 4.24
C ASP A 282 -13.32 -14.43 3.38
N ILE A 283 -12.30 -13.64 3.02
CA ILE A 283 -12.46 -12.53 2.07
C ILE A 283 -13.01 -13.06 0.75
N LYS A 284 -12.43 -14.13 0.20
CA LYS A 284 -12.92 -14.73 -1.04
C LYS A 284 -14.35 -15.24 -0.91
N SER A 285 -14.70 -15.88 0.20
CA SER A 285 -16.06 -16.32 0.50
C SER A 285 -17.05 -15.15 0.50
N TYR A 286 -16.66 -14.02 1.12
CA TYR A 286 -17.46 -12.80 1.13
C TYR A 286 -17.69 -12.22 -0.27
N PHE A 287 -16.65 -12.14 -1.10
CA PHE A 287 -16.79 -11.63 -2.46
C PHE A 287 -17.67 -12.53 -3.36
N ASN A 288 -17.83 -13.82 -3.04
CA ASN A 288 -18.74 -14.72 -3.75
C ASN A 288 -20.22 -14.53 -3.37
N ASN A 289 -20.51 -14.00 -2.18
CA ASN A 289 -21.87 -13.78 -1.68
C ASN A 289 -21.92 -12.48 -0.85
N GLN A 290 -21.81 -11.34 -1.53
CA GLN A 290 -21.76 -10.03 -0.90
C GLN A 290 -23.13 -9.63 -0.35
N ASN A 291 -23.24 -9.58 0.97
CA ASN A 291 -24.39 -9.00 1.65
C ASN A 291 -23.95 -8.42 3.01
N THR A 292 -24.79 -7.55 3.56
CA THR A 292 -24.50 -6.82 4.80
C THR A 292 -24.40 -7.76 6.01
N ASP A 293 -25.20 -8.82 6.06
CA ASP A 293 -25.20 -9.77 7.16
C ASP A 293 -23.88 -10.55 7.23
N HIS A 294 -23.37 -10.97 6.09
CA HIS A 294 -22.10 -11.69 6.00
C HIS A 294 -20.91 -10.78 6.36
N LEU A 295 -20.92 -9.51 5.94
CA LEU A 295 -19.90 -8.54 6.35
C LEU A 295 -19.94 -8.30 7.86
N LEU A 296 -21.13 -8.10 8.43
CA LEU A 296 -21.31 -7.93 9.88
C LEU A 296 -20.81 -9.14 10.66
N MET A 297 -21.07 -10.34 10.17
CA MET A 297 -20.57 -11.58 10.78
C MET A 297 -19.05 -11.64 10.78
N LEU A 298 -18.39 -11.34 9.65
CA LEU A 298 -16.93 -11.31 9.57
C LEU A 298 -16.31 -10.31 10.54
N LEU A 299 -16.85 -9.08 10.59
CA LEU A 299 -16.33 -8.04 11.48
C LEU A 299 -16.52 -8.37 12.96
N LYS A 300 -17.66 -8.96 13.35
CA LYS A 300 -17.92 -9.37 14.73
C LYS A 300 -17.05 -10.55 15.18
N ASN A 301 -16.79 -11.49 14.26
CA ASN A 301 -15.89 -12.60 14.55
C ASN A 301 -14.47 -12.08 14.80
N GLU A 302 -13.98 -11.19 13.94
CA GLU A 302 -12.66 -10.58 14.11
C GLU A 302 -12.56 -9.75 15.40
N GLU A 303 -13.60 -8.97 15.74
CA GLU A 303 -13.68 -8.26 17.03
C GLU A 303 -13.56 -9.21 18.23
N THR A 304 -14.24 -10.36 18.16
CA THR A 304 -14.20 -11.38 19.22
C THR A 304 -12.80 -12.01 19.36
N GLU A 305 -12.13 -12.31 18.25
CA GLU A 305 -10.77 -12.86 18.26
C GLU A 305 -9.76 -11.85 18.84
N ILE A 306 -9.90 -10.57 18.47
CA ILE A 306 -9.09 -9.48 19.04
C ILE A 306 -9.30 -9.40 20.56
N ASP A 307 -10.54 -9.47 21.04
CA ASP A 307 -10.82 -9.46 22.48
C ASP A 307 -10.17 -10.65 23.18
N ILE A 308 -10.24 -11.86 22.63
CA ILE A 308 -9.58 -13.05 23.18
C ILE A 308 -8.07 -12.82 23.28
N GLU A 309 -7.45 -12.27 22.25
CA GLU A 309 -6.02 -11.99 22.21
C GLU A 309 -5.62 -10.90 23.22
N ILE A 310 -6.43 -9.85 23.38
CA ILE A 310 -6.23 -8.82 24.42
C ILE A 310 -6.23 -9.46 25.80
N HIS A 311 -7.20 -10.33 26.11
CA HIS A 311 -7.25 -11.02 27.39
C HIS A 311 -6.01 -11.90 27.62
N ARG A 312 -5.54 -12.60 26.57
CA ARG A 312 -4.32 -13.41 26.62
C ARG A 312 -3.08 -12.56 26.89
N LEU A 313 -2.92 -11.46 26.17
CA LEU A 313 -1.78 -10.53 26.31
C LEU A 313 -1.77 -9.84 27.68
N MET A 314 -2.93 -9.45 28.21
CA MET A 314 -3.05 -8.90 29.56
C MET A 314 -2.64 -9.93 30.63
N ASN A 315 -3.04 -11.19 30.47
CA ASN A 315 -2.63 -12.26 31.37
C ASN A 315 -1.11 -12.49 31.32
N LEU A 316 -0.50 -12.50 30.13
CA LEU A 316 0.95 -12.61 29.99
C LEU A 316 1.69 -11.43 30.66
N LYS A 317 1.22 -10.20 30.43
CA LYS A 317 1.77 -9.01 31.07
C LYS A 317 1.74 -9.12 32.59
N ARG A 318 0.62 -9.58 33.16
CA ARG A 318 0.49 -9.79 34.62
C ARG A 318 1.54 -10.76 35.15
N LYS A 319 1.77 -11.88 34.46
CA LYS A 319 2.80 -12.87 34.86
C LYS A 319 4.21 -12.27 34.87
N ILE A 320 4.55 -11.54 33.81
CA ILE A 320 5.85 -10.86 33.70
C ILE A 320 6.02 -9.86 34.84
N THR A 321 5.01 -9.02 35.09
CA THR A 321 5.03 -8.04 36.19
C THR A 321 5.18 -8.71 37.55
N ASN A 322 4.49 -9.82 37.80
CA ASN A 322 4.61 -10.55 39.05
C ASN A 322 6.03 -11.11 39.25
N LYS A 323 6.64 -11.71 38.22
CA LYS A 323 8.03 -12.22 38.31
C LYS A 323 9.05 -11.10 38.53
N ILE A 324 8.89 -9.95 37.87
CA ILE A 324 9.73 -8.76 38.10
C ILE A 324 9.64 -8.33 39.55
N ASN A 325 8.43 -8.15 40.08
CA ASN A 325 8.23 -7.70 41.46
C ASN A 325 8.84 -8.66 42.49
N LEU A 326 8.81 -9.97 42.24
CA LEU A 326 9.42 -10.96 43.12
C LEU A 326 10.94 -10.87 43.14
N ILE A 327 11.57 -10.71 41.97
CA ILE A 327 13.03 -10.60 41.86
C ILE A 327 13.50 -9.27 42.47
N GLU A 328 12.90 -8.14 42.08
CA GLU A 328 13.27 -6.82 42.60
C GLU A 328 12.97 -6.65 44.09
N GLY A 329 11.94 -7.33 44.61
CA GLY A 329 11.57 -7.30 46.03
C GLY A 329 12.42 -8.22 46.91
N ALA A 330 13.03 -9.26 46.36
CA ALA A 330 13.77 -10.26 47.15
C ALA A 330 14.99 -9.68 47.89
N ASP A 331 15.62 -8.64 47.35
CA ASP A 331 16.81 -8.01 47.94
C ASP A 331 16.52 -7.24 49.24
N GLN A 332 15.26 -6.91 49.51
CA GLN A 332 14.91 -5.98 50.59
C GLN A 332 15.04 -6.57 52.00
N TYR A 333 15.06 -7.91 52.14
CA TYR A 333 15.01 -8.60 53.45
C TYR A 333 15.85 -9.88 53.50
N ILE A 334 16.97 -9.91 52.76
CA ILE A 334 17.86 -11.08 52.74
C ILE A 334 18.41 -11.35 54.15
N ASN A 335 18.27 -12.60 54.60
CA ASN A 335 18.65 -13.13 55.91
C ASN A 335 17.93 -12.49 57.12
N GLU A 336 16.82 -11.79 56.90
CA GLU A 336 15.97 -11.25 57.96
C GLU A 336 14.72 -12.13 58.15
N ILE A 337 14.49 -12.58 59.39
CA ILE A 337 13.28 -13.33 59.75
C ILE A 337 12.17 -12.33 60.07
N ARG A 338 11.03 -12.50 59.42
CA ARG A 338 9.87 -11.60 59.54
C ARG A 338 8.57 -12.36 59.66
N ILE A 339 7.59 -11.76 60.32
CA ILE A 339 6.21 -12.24 60.29
C ILE A 339 5.46 -11.54 59.16
N GLU A 340 4.95 -12.31 58.22
CA GLU A 340 4.08 -11.83 57.16
C GLU A 340 2.71 -12.47 57.24
N ARG A 341 1.66 -11.64 57.18
CA ARG A 341 0.30 -12.12 57.04
C ARG A 341 0.01 -12.36 55.57
N LEU A 342 0.00 -13.63 55.17
CA LEU A 342 -0.25 -14.03 53.79
C LEU A 342 -1.74 -14.29 53.58
N SER A 343 -2.30 -13.71 52.52
CA SER A 343 -3.70 -13.92 52.15
C SER A 343 -3.99 -15.37 51.79
N GLU A 344 -5.27 -15.73 51.78
CA GLU A 344 -5.73 -17.04 51.32
C GLU A 344 -5.17 -17.38 49.93
N ARG A 345 -4.60 -18.59 49.80
CA ARG A 345 -4.04 -19.13 48.55
C ARG A 345 -4.70 -20.46 48.21
N TRP A 346 -4.78 -20.75 46.93
CA TRP A 346 -5.33 -22.02 46.43
C TRP A 346 -4.20 -22.77 45.76
N GLY A 347 -4.14 -24.10 45.92
CA GLY A 347 -3.16 -24.87 45.17
C GLY A 347 -3.30 -26.37 45.27
N VAL A 348 -2.52 -27.06 44.43
CA VAL A 348 -2.47 -28.53 44.37
C VAL A 348 -1.20 -29.01 45.05
N PHE A 349 -1.34 -29.89 46.02
CA PHE A 349 -0.22 -30.59 46.64
C PHE A 349 0.01 -31.92 45.93
N ILE A 350 1.26 -32.16 45.57
CA ILE A 350 1.72 -33.43 44.98
C ILE A 350 2.62 -34.09 46.00
N ASP A 351 2.07 -35.12 46.64
CA ASP A 351 2.79 -35.96 47.59
C ASP A 351 3.77 -36.89 46.84
N ILE A 352 5.00 -37.00 47.33
CA ILE A 352 6.03 -37.86 46.76
C ILE A 352 6.63 -38.74 47.86
N GLU A 353 6.59 -40.05 47.66
CA GLU A 353 7.09 -41.03 48.63
C GLU A 353 8.62 -41.18 48.49
N ASN A 354 9.15 -41.15 47.26
CA ASN A 354 10.59 -41.21 46.99
C ASN A 354 11.08 -40.12 46.01
N ILE A 355 11.85 -39.17 46.54
CA ILE A 355 12.39 -38.02 45.81
C ILE A 355 13.61 -38.40 44.95
N GLU A 356 14.27 -39.53 45.22
CA GLU A 356 15.39 -40.00 44.39
C GLU A 356 14.92 -40.78 43.15
N ASP A 357 13.64 -41.19 43.11
CA ASP A 357 13.07 -41.94 41.99
C ASP A 357 12.39 -41.00 40.97
N ASN A 358 13.14 -40.64 39.94
CA ASN A 358 12.64 -39.86 38.80
C ASN A 358 11.39 -40.47 38.13
N TYR A 359 11.21 -41.79 38.18
CA TYR A 359 10.03 -42.47 37.64
C TYR A 359 8.80 -42.21 38.50
N GLU A 360 8.95 -42.22 39.83
CA GLU A 360 7.88 -41.92 40.77
C GLU A 360 7.45 -40.46 40.66
N ILE A 361 8.41 -39.52 40.66
CA ILE A 361 8.16 -38.09 40.44
C ILE A 361 7.35 -37.92 39.14
N LYS A 362 7.82 -38.48 38.03
CA LYS A 362 7.13 -38.41 36.74
C LYS A 362 5.69 -38.95 36.82
N ASN A 363 5.46 -40.04 37.54
CA ASN A 363 4.13 -40.63 37.70
C ASN A 363 3.22 -39.77 38.57
N SER A 364 3.71 -39.20 39.66
CA SER A 364 2.96 -38.28 40.53
C SER A 364 2.55 -37.02 39.76
N PHE A 365 3.43 -36.45 38.95
CA PHE A 365 3.09 -35.34 38.06
C PHE A 365 2.07 -35.74 36.98
N LYS A 366 2.20 -36.93 36.38
CA LYS A 366 1.22 -37.45 35.39
C LYS A 366 -0.17 -37.68 35.99
N LYS A 367 -0.28 -38.16 37.23
CA LYS A 367 -1.58 -38.29 37.91
C LYS A 367 -2.31 -36.96 38.00
N HIS A 368 -1.56 -35.86 38.07
CA HIS A 368 -2.07 -34.49 38.12
C HIS A 368 -1.99 -33.75 36.76
N GLU A 369 -1.79 -34.46 35.64
CA GLU A 369 -1.59 -33.88 34.29
C GLU A 369 -2.73 -32.94 33.88
N ALA A 370 -3.97 -33.23 34.29
CA ALA A 370 -5.12 -32.37 34.02
C ALA A 370 -4.94 -30.94 34.57
N HIS A 371 -4.19 -30.78 35.66
CA HIS A 371 -3.86 -29.47 36.25
C HIS A 371 -2.70 -28.78 35.53
N PHE A 372 -1.79 -29.53 34.90
CA PHE A 372 -0.71 -29.01 34.06
C PHE A 372 -1.17 -28.64 32.64
N LYS A 373 -2.17 -29.35 32.09
CA LYS A 373 -2.79 -29.06 30.78
C LYS A 373 -3.52 -27.72 30.77
N ILE A 374 -3.85 -27.17 31.94
CA ILE A 374 -4.25 -25.77 32.08
C ILE A 374 -2.98 -24.91 32.03
N SER A 375 -2.29 -24.93 30.90
CA SER A 375 -0.97 -24.33 30.63
C SER A 375 -0.88 -22.81 30.87
N SER A 376 -1.98 -22.15 31.24
CA SER A 376 -2.05 -20.72 31.48
C SER A 376 -1.85 -20.28 32.94
N TRP A 377 -1.56 -21.15 33.92
CA TRP A 377 -1.74 -20.80 35.35
C TRP A 377 -0.48 -20.58 36.19
N LEU A 378 0.72 -21.03 35.80
CA LEU A 378 1.94 -20.65 36.53
C LEU A 378 2.11 -19.13 36.42
N ASN A 379 1.84 -18.43 37.51
CA ASN A 379 1.81 -16.96 37.55
C ASN A 379 3.22 -16.40 37.75
N GLU A 380 4.02 -17.10 38.55
CA GLU A 380 5.45 -16.82 38.78
C GLU A 380 6.36 -17.73 37.96
N GLY A 381 5.79 -18.59 37.09
CA GLY A 381 6.54 -19.51 36.24
C GLY A 381 7.16 -20.71 36.94
N GLN A 382 6.84 -20.95 38.23
CA GLN A 382 7.52 -21.95 39.06
C GLN A 382 6.56 -22.82 39.88
N ILE A 383 7.03 -24.02 40.22
CA ILE A 383 6.40 -24.94 41.17
C ILE A 383 7.18 -24.82 42.47
N TYR A 384 6.48 -24.73 43.59
CA TYR A 384 7.11 -24.60 44.90
C TYR A 384 7.37 -25.96 45.53
N THR A 385 8.27 -25.96 46.51
CA THR A 385 8.50 -27.09 47.40
C THR A 385 7.79 -26.86 48.72
N SER A 386 7.43 -27.94 49.41
CA SER A 386 6.76 -27.88 50.70
C SER A 386 7.27 -28.98 51.61
N ILE A 387 7.49 -28.67 52.88
CA ILE A 387 7.92 -29.67 53.88
C ILE A 387 6.80 -29.82 54.91
N SER A 388 6.45 -31.07 55.23
CA SER A 388 5.38 -31.34 56.18
C SER A 388 5.74 -30.82 57.58
N LYS A 389 4.75 -30.39 58.37
CA LYS A 389 4.97 -30.01 59.77
C LYS A 389 5.73 -31.09 60.56
N GLU A 390 5.42 -32.36 60.31
CA GLU A 390 6.08 -33.49 60.96
C GLU A 390 7.57 -33.57 60.60
N ASP A 391 7.92 -33.36 59.34
CA ASP A 391 9.31 -33.36 58.87
C ASP A 391 10.08 -32.12 59.33
N ILE A 392 9.42 -30.95 59.41
CA ILE A 392 10.03 -29.74 59.98
C ILE A 392 10.42 -29.97 61.45
N LEU A 393 9.46 -30.45 62.27
CA LEU A 393 9.70 -30.75 63.69
C LEU A 393 10.71 -31.89 63.88
N GLY A 394 10.69 -32.88 62.97
CA GLY A 394 11.64 -33.99 62.93
C GLY A 394 13.00 -33.64 62.32
N GLN A 395 13.23 -32.39 61.89
CA GLN A 395 14.44 -31.92 61.21
C GLN A 395 14.84 -32.73 59.96
N ARG A 396 13.85 -33.19 59.19
CA ARG A 396 14.02 -33.94 57.94
C ARG A 396 13.79 -33.04 56.73
N PHE A 397 14.63 -32.01 56.57
CA PHE A 397 14.43 -30.95 55.57
C PHE A 397 14.64 -31.38 54.11
N GLN A 398 15.17 -32.58 53.89
CA GLN A 398 15.39 -33.16 52.56
C GLN A 398 14.16 -33.96 52.05
N ARG A 399 13.06 -34.00 52.82
CA ARG A 399 11.80 -34.65 52.44
C ARG A 399 10.77 -33.59 52.07
N PHE A 400 10.76 -33.19 50.80
CA PHE A 400 9.82 -32.20 50.28
C PHE A 400 8.76 -32.82 49.36
N ASN A 401 7.56 -32.26 49.43
CA ASN A 401 6.48 -32.42 48.46
C ASN A 401 6.49 -31.23 47.49
N TYR A 402 5.71 -31.31 46.41
CA TYR A 402 5.54 -30.18 45.48
C TYR A 402 4.20 -29.48 45.69
N PHE A 403 4.22 -28.16 45.55
CA PHE A 403 3.05 -27.30 45.69
C PHE A 403 2.89 -26.41 44.45
N ILE A 404 1.69 -26.43 43.87
CA ILE A 404 1.34 -25.62 42.70
C ILE A 404 0.32 -24.57 43.13
N GLU A 405 0.71 -23.30 43.13
CA GLU A 405 -0.19 -22.19 43.44
C GLU A 405 -1.10 -21.81 42.25
N ILE A 406 -2.36 -21.54 42.56
CA ILE A 406 -3.48 -21.31 41.65
C ILE A 406 -4.21 -20.05 42.14
N LEU A 407 -4.27 -18.98 41.33
CA LEU A 407 -4.76 -17.66 41.79
C LEU A 407 -6.16 -17.26 41.30
N SER A 408 -6.80 -18.03 40.42
CA SER A 408 -8.13 -17.67 39.88
C SER A 408 -9.22 -18.69 40.21
N ARG A 409 -10.33 -18.22 40.80
CA ARG A 409 -11.57 -19.00 40.85
C ARG A 409 -12.16 -19.06 39.44
N GLY A 410 -12.05 -20.22 38.80
CA GLY A 410 -12.65 -20.52 37.49
C GLY A 410 -13.31 -21.89 37.54
N GLU A 411 -14.45 -22.04 36.86
CA GLU A 411 -15.50 -23.07 37.04
C GLU A 411 -15.10 -24.54 36.81
N ASN A 412 -13.82 -24.87 36.60
CA ASN A 412 -13.34 -26.21 36.26
C ASN A 412 -12.19 -26.73 37.14
N VAL A 413 -12.07 -26.23 38.37
CA VAL A 413 -11.07 -26.74 39.32
C VAL A 413 -11.64 -27.97 40.03
N ASN A 414 -11.22 -29.16 39.61
CA ASN A 414 -11.59 -30.45 40.20
C ASN A 414 -11.23 -30.54 41.70
N THR A 415 -11.83 -31.51 42.40
CA THR A 415 -11.85 -31.77 43.85
C THR A 415 -10.51 -31.97 44.59
N GLN A 416 -9.35 -31.64 44.00
CA GLN A 416 -8.01 -31.81 44.61
C GLN A 416 -7.29 -30.50 44.96
N VAL A 417 -7.91 -29.34 44.73
CA VAL A 417 -7.33 -28.07 45.18
C VAL A 417 -7.56 -27.88 46.67
N ARG A 418 -6.45 -27.67 47.39
CA ARG A 418 -6.44 -27.31 48.81
C ARG A 418 -6.45 -25.79 48.96
N VAL A 419 -7.15 -25.33 49.99
CA VAL A 419 -7.11 -23.94 50.43
C VAL A 419 -6.04 -23.83 51.50
N LEU A 420 -5.06 -22.96 51.26
CA LEU A 420 -4.14 -22.46 52.27
C LEU A 420 -4.81 -21.23 52.90
N PRO A 421 -5.30 -21.32 54.14
CA PRO A 421 -6.00 -20.21 54.76
C PRO A 421 -5.06 -19.02 54.98
N GLU A 422 -5.66 -17.84 55.10
CA GLU A 422 -4.94 -16.64 55.53
C GLU A 422 -4.35 -16.86 56.93
N ASN A 423 -3.02 -16.77 57.05
CA ASN A 423 -2.28 -17.02 58.28
C ASN A 423 -1.04 -16.13 58.37
N ASP A 424 -0.55 -15.93 59.58
CA ASP A 424 0.76 -15.33 59.83
C ASP A 424 1.84 -16.39 59.55
N HIS A 425 2.89 -16.01 58.85
CA HIS A 425 4.00 -16.88 58.48
C HIS A 425 5.31 -16.27 58.96
N ALA A 426 6.19 -17.10 59.53
CA ALA A 426 7.59 -16.76 59.70
C ALA A 426 8.30 -16.98 58.36
N CYS A 427 8.76 -15.89 57.76
CA CYS A 427 9.39 -15.86 56.44
C CYS A 427 10.87 -15.49 56.56
N ILE A 428 11.71 -16.12 55.74
CA ILE A 428 13.10 -15.68 55.51
C ILE A 428 13.44 -15.82 54.03
N VAL A 429 14.05 -14.78 53.46
CA VAL A 429 14.65 -14.83 52.12
C VAL A 429 16.15 -15.03 52.27
N TYR A 430 16.75 -15.91 51.48
CA TYR A 430 18.19 -16.13 51.51
C TYR A 430 18.78 -16.36 50.12
N CYS A 431 20.09 -16.13 50.00
CA CYS A 431 20.84 -16.39 48.78
C CYS A 431 21.82 -17.57 48.89
N GLY A 432 21.91 -18.37 47.83
CA GLY A 432 22.89 -19.45 47.71
C GLY A 432 22.30 -20.82 47.36
N SER A 433 23.22 -21.76 47.12
CA SER A 433 22.94 -23.18 46.88
C SER A 433 21.96 -23.81 47.89
N TYR A 434 21.14 -24.76 47.41
CA TYR A 434 20.17 -25.52 48.21
C TYR A 434 20.77 -26.29 49.38
N ASN A 435 22.08 -26.54 49.39
CA ASN A 435 22.77 -27.12 50.53
C ASN A 435 22.67 -26.27 51.81
N LYS A 436 22.28 -24.99 51.70
CA LYS A 436 22.08 -24.09 52.84
C LYS A 436 20.68 -24.18 53.45
N ILE A 437 19.73 -24.90 52.84
CA ILE A 437 18.32 -24.94 53.27
C ILE A 437 18.17 -25.39 54.74
N ASP A 438 18.92 -26.42 55.13
CA ASP A 438 18.95 -26.96 56.50
C ASP A 438 19.34 -25.90 57.54
N HIS A 439 20.23 -24.98 57.17
CA HIS A 439 20.69 -23.90 58.05
C HIS A 439 19.54 -22.92 58.32
N TYR A 440 18.84 -22.48 57.28
CA TYR A 440 17.77 -21.50 57.42
C TYR A 440 16.51 -22.06 58.06
N TYR A 441 16.16 -23.33 57.83
CA TYR A 441 15.08 -23.98 58.60
C TYR A 441 15.41 -24.03 60.09
N LYS A 442 16.64 -24.40 60.47
CA LYS A 442 17.05 -24.41 61.89
C LYS A 442 16.99 -23.02 62.51
N MET A 443 17.43 -21.98 61.78
CA MET A 443 17.32 -20.59 62.22
C MET A 443 15.86 -20.17 62.44
N LEU A 444 14.97 -20.47 61.48
CA LEU A 444 13.54 -20.18 61.60
C LEU A 444 12.90 -20.90 62.78
N ILE A 445 13.15 -22.20 62.95
CA ILE A 445 12.58 -22.99 64.07
C ILE A 445 13.00 -22.41 65.42
N GLN A 446 14.30 -22.09 65.57
CA GLN A 446 14.81 -21.47 66.79
C GLN A 446 14.14 -20.11 67.05
N TRP A 447 14.07 -19.26 66.01
CA TRP A 447 13.46 -17.94 66.12
C TRP A 447 11.97 -18.01 66.47
N ILE A 448 11.22 -18.94 65.85
CA ILE A 448 9.80 -19.18 66.13
C ILE A 448 9.60 -19.51 67.61
N ASP A 449 10.42 -20.42 68.15
CA ASP A 449 10.35 -20.85 69.55
C ASP A 449 10.65 -19.69 70.53
N GLU A 450 11.74 -18.95 70.27
CA GLU A 450 12.22 -17.82 71.08
C GLU A 450 11.25 -16.63 71.09
N ASN A 451 10.49 -16.43 70.01
CA ASN A 451 9.55 -15.31 69.86
C ASN A 451 8.10 -15.66 70.25
N GLY A 452 7.88 -16.82 70.89
CA GLY A 452 6.58 -17.19 71.44
C GLY A 452 5.57 -17.71 70.41
N TYR A 453 6.04 -18.17 69.25
CA TYR A 453 5.21 -18.77 68.22
C TYR A 453 5.35 -20.30 68.23
N GLU A 454 4.36 -20.98 67.65
CA GLU A 454 4.43 -22.40 67.32
C GLU A 454 4.13 -22.63 65.83
N ILE A 455 4.71 -23.70 65.28
CA ILE A 455 4.53 -24.09 63.88
C ILE A 455 3.11 -24.62 63.69
N ALA A 456 2.33 -23.97 62.83
CA ALA A 456 0.91 -24.24 62.63
C ALA A 456 0.64 -25.23 61.48
N GLY A 457 1.60 -25.46 60.58
CA GLY A 457 1.39 -26.29 59.39
C GLY A 457 2.64 -26.50 58.54
N ASP A 458 2.43 -26.98 57.33
CA ASP A 458 3.48 -27.28 56.36
C ASP A 458 4.14 -25.99 55.85
N SER A 459 5.44 -26.04 55.58
CA SER A 459 6.15 -24.91 54.99
C SER A 459 5.93 -24.84 53.49
N ILE A 460 6.14 -23.64 52.93
CA ILE A 460 6.22 -23.42 51.49
C ILE A 460 7.56 -22.75 51.21
N GLU A 461 8.30 -23.31 50.27
CA GLU A 461 9.55 -22.74 49.79
C GLU A 461 9.37 -22.23 48.36
N LYS A 462 9.58 -20.93 48.19
CA LYS A 462 9.57 -20.27 46.90
C LYS A 462 10.99 -20.12 46.38
N ASN A 463 11.31 -20.83 45.30
CA ASN A 463 12.58 -20.68 44.60
C ASN A 463 12.46 -19.51 43.60
N ILE A 464 12.63 -18.29 44.09
CA ILE A 464 12.44 -17.05 43.31
C ILE A 464 13.43 -16.97 42.15
N VAL A 465 14.69 -17.36 42.37
CA VAL A 465 15.73 -17.56 41.34
C VAL A 465 16.42 -18.89 41.62
N ASP A 466 16.47 -19.78 40.63
CA ASP A 466 17.06 -21.11 40.72
C ASP A 466 17.98 -21.44 39.54
N TYR A 467 18.47 -22.67 39.49
CA TYR A 467 19.30 -23.20 38.40
C TYR A 467 18.63 -23.17 37.01
N GLY A 468 17.31 -22.97 36.95
CA GLY A 468 16.57 -22.75 35.72
C GLY A 468 16.63 -21.30 35.23
N PHE A 469 17.02 -20.36 36.09
CA PHE A 469 17.06 -18.92 35.81
C PHE A 469 18.47 -18.31 35.90
N SER A 470 19.41 -18.88 36.67
CA SER A 470 20.81 -18.45 36.74
C SER A 470 21.78 -19.64 36.72
N ASP A 471 22.95 -19.45 36.11
CA ASP A 471 24.07 -20.40 36.17
C ASP A 471 24.93 -20.22 37.45
N SER A 472 24.69 -19.15 38.22
CA SER A 472 25.43 -18.82 39.43
C SER A 472 24.63 -19.17 40.67
N GLU A 473 25.14 -20.09 41.49
CA GLU A 473 24.51 -20.44 42.78
C GLU A 473 24.43 -19.25 43.74
N GLU A 474 25.27 -18.22 43.58
CA GLU A 474 25.25 -17.01 44.40
C GLU A 474 24.03 -16.12 44.10
N GLU A 475 23.46 -16.24 42.90
CA GLU A 475 22.26 -15.52 42.46
C GLU A 475 20.97 -16.29 42.77
N TYR A 476 21.06 -17.51 43.32
CA TYR A 476 19.87 -18.23 43.73
C TYR A 476 19.23 -17.53 44.91
N ILE A 477 17.92 -17.32 44.83
CA ILE A 477 17.11 -16.64 45.83
C ILE A 477 15.97 -17.57 46.19
N SER A 478 15.89 -17.95 47.45
CA SER A 478 14.80 -18.76 47.99
C SER A 478 14.15 -18.07 49.18
N GLU A 479 12.84 -18.23 49.30
CA GLU A 479 12.06 -17.80 50.47
C GLU A 479 11.43 -19.02 51.14
N ILE A 480 11.68 -19.20 52.44
CA ILE A 480 10.98 -20.19 53.26
C ILE A 480 9.85 -19.48 54.00
N GLN A 481 8.65 -20.03 53.93
CA GLN A 481 7.46 -19.56 54.63
C GLN A 481 6.94 -20.67 55.55
N ILE A 482 6.95 -20.45 56.86
CA ILE A 482 6.40 -21.41 57.85
C ILE A 482 5.17 -20.78 58.50
N PRO A 483 3.96 -21.36 58.36
CA PRO A 483 2.78 -20.84 59.05
C PRO A 483 2.94 -20.97 60.56
N VAL A 484 2.60 -19.91 61.29
CA VAL A 484 2.77 -19.83 62.75
C VAL A 484 1.51 -19.32 63.44
N VAL A 485 1.34 -19.70 64.70
CA VAL A 485 0.36 -19.12 65.63
C VAL A 485 1.05 -18.77 66.95
N LEU A 486 0.51 -17.81 67.69
CA LEU A 486 1.03 -17.48 69.03
C LEU A 486 0.80 -18.66 69.98
N LYS A 487 1.82 -19.03 70.77
CA LYS A 487 1.66 -20.02 71.83
C LYS A 487 0.61 -19.53 72.82
N GLU A 488 -0.43 -20.32 73.04
CA GLU A 488 -1.34 -20.10 74.16
C GLU A 488 -0.55 -20.29 75.47
N SER A 489 -0.61 -19.28 76.35
CA SER A 489 0.17 -19.21 77.60
C SER A 489 -0.33 -20.16 78.68
#